data_AF-A0A2S1R468-F1
#
_entry.id   AF-A0A2S1R468-F1
#
_cell.length_a   1.000
_cell.length_b   1.000
_cell.length_c   1.000
_cell.angle_alpha   90.00
_cell.angle_beta   90.00
_cell.angle_gamma   90.00
#
_symmetry.space_group_name_H-M   'P 1'
#
loop_
_entity.id
_entity.type
_entity.pdbx_description
1 polymer ?
#
loop_
_entity_poly.entity_id
_entity_poly.type
_entity_poly.pdbx_seq_one_letter_code
_entity_poly.pdbx_strand_id
1 'polypeptide(L)'
;MSKNFEIRKTVVLEATPEQVWRAIATQEGQAGWSPDPYQSTEGMQVEASENERLAIRTPEAANGAFHAFNYWSTPATPAPPFSRSSTVGISVTTGTPSSTSAR
;
A
#
# COMPACT_ATOMS: atom_id res chain seq x y z
N MET A 1 13.12 4.21 22.23
CA MET A 1 12.81 4.97 21.01
C MET A 1 12.32 3.99 19.97
N SER A 2 11.01 3.98 19.67
CA SER A 2 10.44 3.20 18.57
C SER A 2 11.11 3.63 17.27
N LYS A 3 11.81 2.73 16.59
CA LYS A 3 12.41 3.03 15.28
C LYS A 3 11.36 2.70 14.22
N ASN A 4 10.80 3.74 13.63
CA ASN A 4 9.96 3.60 12.45
C ASN A 4 10.87 3.63 11.22
N PHE A 5 10.67 2.72 10.29
CA PHE A 5 11.31 2.81 8.98
C PHE A 5 10.26 2.72 7.87
N GLU A 6 10.57 3.39 6.77
CA GLU A 6 9.71 3.45 5.60
C GLU A 6 10.45 2.93 4.38
N ILE A 7 9.81 2.04 3.64
CA ILE A 7 10.26 1.57 2.33
C ILE A 7 9.33 2.21 1.30
N ARG A 8 9.91 2.93 0.33
CA ARG A 8 9.16 3.52 -0.81
C ARG A 8 9.62 2.90 -2.11
N LYS A 9 8.67 2.56 -2.98
CA LYS A 9 8.92 2.08 -4.33
C LYS A 9 7.93 2.73 -5.30
N THR A 10 8.40 3.01 -6.51
CA THR A 10 7.57 3.52 -7.60
C THR A 10 7.87 2.73 -8.86
N VAL A 11 6.82 2.40 -9.60
CA VAL A 11 6.86 1.62 -10.84
C VAL A 11 5.97 2.30 -11.87
N VAL A 12 6.43 2.36 -13.12
CA VAL A 12 5.61 2.82 -14.25
C VAL A 12 5.03 1.60 -14.93
N LEU A 13 3.71 1.58 -15.12
CA LEU A 13 2.98 0.50 -15.76
C LEU A 13 2.22 1.02 -16.98
N GLU A 14 2.16 0.25 -18.05
CA GLU A 14 1.30 0.48 -19.21
C GLU A 14 -0.15 0.03 -18.91
N ALA A 15 -0.69 0.48 -17.78
CA ALA A 15 -2.08 0.30 -17.39
C ALA A 15 -2.72 1.64 -17.00
N THR A 16 -4.05 1.74 -17.12
CA THR A 16 -4.78 2.92 -16.63
C THR A 16 -4.89 2.92 -15.10
N PRO A 17 -5.14 4.07 -14.45
CA PRO A 17 -5.28 4.14 -13.00
C PRO A 17 -6.39 3.23 -12.48
N GLU A 18 -7.46 3.04 -13.24
CA GLU A 18 -8.58 2.16 -12.90
C GLU A 18 -8.18 0.68 -12.94
N GLN A 19 -7.36 0.28 -13.92
CA GLN A 19 -6.83 -1.08 -14.00
C GLN A 19 -5.88 -1.37 -12.85
N VAL A 20 -5.00 -0.42 -12.53
CA VAL A 20 -4.14 -0.49 -11.35
C VAL A 20 -4.97 -0.59 -10.09
N TRP A 21 -5.96 0.30 -9.93
CA TRP A 21 -6.84 0.35 -8.76
C TRP A 21 -7.52 -0.98 -8.55
N ARG A 22 -8.08 -1.57 -9.60
CA ARG A 22 -8.67 -2.91 -9.55
C ARG A 22 -7.65 -3.97 -9.11
N ALA A 23 -6.42 -3.90 -9.62
CA ALA A 23 -5.35 -4.84 -9.27
C ALA A 23 -4.89 -4.74 -7.80
N ILE A 24 -5.00 -3.58 -7.15
CA ILE A 24 -4.57 -3.36 -5.76
C ILE A 24 -5.70 -3.37 -4.74
N ALA A 25 -6.90 -2.94 -5.12
CA ALA A 25 -8.03 -2.74 -4.21
C ALA A 25 -8.98 -3.94 -4.17
N THR A 26 -8.89 -4.85 -5.15
CA THR A 26 -9.72 -6.06 -5.19
C THR A 26 -8.89 -7.28 -4.85
N GLN A 27 -9.53 -8.24 -4.19
CA GLN A 27 -8.96 -9.53 -3.87
C GLN A 27 -8.54 -10.32 -5.13
N GLU A 28 -9.38 -10.32 -6.16
CA GLU A 28 -9.08 -10.94 -7.46
C GLU A 28 -7.82 -10.32 -8.08
N GLY A 29 -7.70 -8.99 -8.04
CA GLY A 29 -6.53 -8.26 -8.50
C GLY A 29 -5.26 -8.61 -7.71
N GLN A 30 -5.36 -8.65 -6.38
CA GLN A 30 -4.25 -9.01 -5.51
C GLN A 30 -3.80 -10.46 -5.72
N ALA A 31 -4.71 -11.40 -6.00
CA ALA A 31 -4.37 -12.80 -6.23
C ALA A 31 -3.40 -13.02 -7.40
N GLY A 32 -3.31 -12.06 -8.33
CA GLY A 32 -2.37 -12.13 -9.44
C GLY A 32 -0.90 -11.84 -9.08
N TRP A 33 -0.62 -11.23 -7.93
CA TRP A 33 0.74 -10.77 -7.59
C TRP A 33 1.09 -10.77 -6.10
N SER A 34 0.11 -10.63 -5.22
CA SER A 34 0.31 -10.60 -3.77
C SER A 34 0.57 -12.02 -3.26
N PRO A 35 1.61 -12.23 -2.44
CA PRO A 35 1.84 -13.51 -1.78
C PRO A 35 0.77 -13.83 -0.72
N ASP A 36 0.05 -12.82 -0.22
CA ASP A 36 -1.08 -13.00 0.71
C ASP A 36 -2.30 -12.18 0.22
N PRO A 37 -3.06 -12.71 -0.76
CA PRO A 37 -4.17 -12.00 -1.38
C PRO A 37 -5.48 -12.10 -0.58
N TYR A 38 -5.49 -12.83 0.55
CA TYR A 38 -6.67 -13.10 1.37
C TYR A 38 -6.56 -12.47 2.76
N GLN A 39 -5.64 -11.52 2.95
CA GLN A 39 -5.41 -10.94 4.26
C GLN A 39 -6.69 -10.24 4.76
N SER A 40 -7.30 -10.78 5.83
CA SER A 40 -8.49 -10.20 6.42
C SER A 40 -8.22 -8.77 6.88
N THR A 41 -9.00 -7.81 6.39
CA THR A 41 -8.96 -6.41 6.84
C THR A 41 -9.68 -6.20 8.16
N GLU A 42 -10.12 -7.27 8.81
CA GLU A 42 -10.83 -7.24 10.09
C GLU A 42 -9.93 -6.65 11.18
N GLY A 43 -10.38 -5.54 11.78
CA GLY A 43 -9.58 -4.77 12.74
C GLY A 43 -8.47 -3.90 12.12
N MET A 44 -8.31 -3.89 10.79
CA MET A 44 -7.41 -2.97 10.09
C MET A 44 -8.12 -1.64 9.81
N GLN A 45 -7.36 -0.54 9.87
CA GLN A 45 -7.83 0.76 9.40
C GLN A 45 -7.57 0.84 7.90
N VAL A 46 -8.64 0.86 7.10
CA VAL A 46 -8.58 0.94 5.64
C VAL A 46 -9.19 2.26 5.18
N GLU A 47 -8.41 3.06 4.45
CA GLU A 47 -8.85 4.30 3.81
C GLU A 47 -8.62 4.17 2.30
N ALA A 48 -9.70 4.27 1.52
CA ALA A 48 -9.66 4.13 0.08
C ALA A 48 -10.26 5.36 -0.61
N SER A 49 -9.49 5.93 -1.54
CA SER A 49 -9.92 6.96 -2.49
C SER A 49 -9.81 6.35 -3.88
N GLU A 50 -10.96 6.16 -4.52
CA GLU A 50 -11.08 5.45 -5.79
C GLU A 50 -10.11 6.01 -6.85
N ASN A 51 -9.34 5.11 -7.48
CA ASN A 51 -8.33 5.42 -8.51
C ASN A 51 -7.15 6.31 -8.08
N GLU A 52 -7.07 6.69 -6.81
CA GLU A 52 -6.07 7.62 -6.30
C GLU A 52 -5.19 7.00 -5.22
N ARG A 53 -5.78 6.47 -4.14
CA ARG A 53 -5.03 6.07 -2.95
C ARG A 53 -5.71 4.97 -2.16
N LEU A 54 -4.94 3.97 -1.76
CA LEU A 54 -5.36 2.94 -0.81
C LEU A 54 -4.37 2.91 0.35
N ALA A 55 -4.83 3.21 1.56
CA ALA A 55 -4.05 3.13 2.78
C ALA A 55 -4.62 2.06 3.70
N ILE A 56 -3.77 1.13 4.14
CA ILE A 56 -4.12 0.03 5.04
C ILE A 56 -3.16 0.08 6.22
N ARG A 57 -3.68 0.14 7.44
CA ARG A 57 -2.89 0.08 8.65
C ARG A 57 -3.36 -1.07 9.52
N THR A 58 -2.43 -1.95 9.87
CA THR A 58 -2.69 -3.04 10.80
C THR A 58 -2.84 -2.49 12.22
N PRO A 59 -3.67 -3.14 13.07
CA PRO A 59 -3.70 -2.81 14.48
C PRO A 59 -2.30 -2.99 15.09
N GLU A 60 -2.02 -2.21 16.13
CA GLU A 60 -0.76 -2.31 16.86
C GLU A 60 -0.77 -3.61 17.68
N ALA A 61 0.23 -4.45 17.48
CA ALA A 61 0.38 -5.69 18.22
C ALA A 61 0.78 -5.38 19.68
N ALA A 62 0.66 -6.36 20.58
CA ALA A 62 0.96 -6.20 22.01
C ALA A 62 2.40 -5.72 22.30
N ASN A 63 3.32 -5.90 21.36
CA ASN A 63 4.69 -5.44 21.43
C ASN A 63 4.91 -4.01 20.88
N GLY A 64 3.86 -3.33 20.41
CA GLY A 64 3.93 -2.02 19.78
C GLY A 64 4.26 -2.04 18.28
N ALA A 65 4.34 -3.21 17.66
CA ALA A 65 4.62 -3.33 16.23
C ALA A 65 3.36 -3.07 15.39
N PHE A 66 3.53 -2.39 14.26
CA PHE A 66 2.46 -2.20 13.28
C PHE A 66 3.03 -2.11 11.86
N HIS A 67 2.18 -2.35 10.87
CA HIS A 67 2.45 -2.13 9.46
C HIS A 67 1.43 -1.17 8.87
N ALA A 68 1.89 -0.22 8.06
CA ALA A 68 1.05 0.68 7.29
C ALA A 68 1.48 0.65 5.82
N PHE A 69 0.59 0.17 4.95
CA PHE A 69 0.75 0.11 3.51
C PHE A 69 0.02 1.29 2.89
N ASN A 70 0.69 2.07 2.04
CA ASN A 70 0.02 3.07 1.21
C ASN A 70 0.34 2.81 -0.25
N TYR A 71 -0.70 2.69 -1.05
CA TYR A 71 -0.65 2.63 -2.50
C TYR A 71 -1.20 3.94 -3.05
N TRP A 72 -0.58 4.46 -4.10
CA TRP A 72 -1.13 5.57 -4.86
C TRP A 72 -0.88 5.39 -6.35
N SER A 73 -1.85 5.83 -7.15
CA SER A 73 -1.73 5.87 -8.60
C SER A 73 -1.81 7.31 -9.08
N THR A 74 -0.95 7.64 -10.03
CA THR A 74 -1.00 8.93 -10.74
C THR A 74 -0.95 8.68 -12.24
N PRO A 75 -1.71 9.44 -13.05
CA PRO A 75 -1.61 9.34 -14.50
C PRO A 75 -0.21 9.78 -14.96
N ALA A 76 0.38 9.08 -15.93
CA ALA A 76 1.67 9.46 -16.48
C ALA A 76 1.56 10.82 -17.19
N THR A 77 2.33 11.81 -16.74
CA THR A 77 2.37 13.17 -17.32
C THR A 77 3.59 13.31 -18.24
N PRO A 78 3.47 13.96 -19.43
CA PRO A 78 2.26 14.48 -20.05
C PRO A 78 1.44 13.38 -20.74
N ALA A 79 0.17 13.26 -20.37
CA ALA A 79 -0.73 12.30 -20.98
C ALA A 79 -1.23 12.82 -22.34
N PRO A 80 -0.94 12.16 -23.48
CA PRO A 80 -1.81 12.28 -24.66
C PRO A 80 -3.24 11.79 -24.30
N PRO A 81 -4.28 12.15 -25.09
CA PRO A 81 -5.68 11.80 -24.80
C PRO A 81 -5.98 10.29 -24.66
N PHE A 82 -4.99 9.43 -24.91
CA PHE A 82 -5.07 7.97 -24.80
C PHE A 82 -3.96 7.37 -23.92
N SER A 83 -3.38 8.14 -22.99
CA SER A 83 -2.29 7.66 -22.15
C SER A 83 -2.74 6.44 -21.33
N ARG A 84 -2.31 5.26 -21.77
CA ARG A 84 -2.56 3.99 -21.07
C ARG A 84 -1.51 3.72 -20.00
N SER A 85 -0.71 4.70 -19.63
CA SER A 85 0.39 4.53 -18.69
C SER A 85 0.11 5.26 -17.38
N SER A 86 0.34 4.57 -16.27
CA SER A 86 0.17 5.08 -14.92
C SER A 86 1.41 4.80 -14.10
N THR A 87 1.73 5.72 -13.21
CA THR A 87 2.76 5.51 -12.20
C THR A 87 2.09 5.02 -10.92
N VAL A 88 2.52 3.87 -10.45
CA VAL A 88 2.09 3.26 -9.19
C VAL A 88 3.19 3.41 -8.17
N GLY A 89 2.85 4.04 -7.05
CA GLY A 89 3.71 4.11 -5.90
C GLY A 89 3.20 3.23 -4.77
N ILE A 90 4.12 2.61 -4.05
CA ILE A 90 3.86 1.81 -2.87
C ILE A 90 4.82 2.30 -1.79
N SER A 91 4.29 2.53 -0.61
CA SER A 91 5.08 2.73 0.60
C SER A 91 4.64 1.75 1.68
N VAL A 92 5.61 1.26 2.42
CA VAL A 92 5.40 0.41 3.59
C VAL A 92 6.11 1.05 4.75
N THR A 93 5.36 1.48 5.75
CA THR A 93 5.90 1.95 7.02
C THR A 93 5.74 0.84 8.04
N THR A 94 6.80 0.54 8.78
CA THR A 94 6.73 -0.42 9.88
C THR A 94 7.23 0.21 11.16
N GLY A 95 6.49 -0.01 12.24
CA GLY A 95 6.90 0.32 13.60
C GLY A 95 7.57 -0.90 14.23
N THR A 96 8.78 -0.73 14.77
CA THR A 96 9.45 -1.77 15.56
C THR A 96 9.08 -1.65 17.04
N PRO A 97 9.00 -2.78 17.76
CA PRO A 97 8.72 -2.75 19.19
C PRO A 97 9.77 -1.90 19.91
N SER A 98 9.32 -1.03 20.82
CA SER A 98 10.25 -0.33 21.70
C SER A 98 10.97 -1.39 22.54
N SER A 99 12.27 -1.58 22.28
CA SER A 99 13.13 -2.36 23.17
C SER A 99 13.17 -1.65 24.52
N THR A 100 12.30 -2.08 25.45
CA THR A 100 12.50 -1.81 26.86
C THR A 100 13.70 -2.67 27.26
N SER A 101 14.88 -2.07 27.17
CA SER A 101 16.09 -2.62 27.77
C SER A 101 15.79 -2.82 29.25
N ALA A 102 15.68 -4.08 29.66
CA ALA A 102 15.66 -4.47 31.07
C ALA A 102 16.86 -3.81 31.76
N ARG A 103 16.58 -3.12 32.87
CA ARG A 103 17.59 -2.59 33.79
C ARG A 103 17.40 -3.28 35.12
#